data_AF-A0A925LVQ6-F1
#
_entry.id   AF-A0A925LVQ6-F1
#
_cell.length_a   1.000
_cell.length_b   1.000
_cell.length_c   1.000
_cell.angle_alpha   90.00
_cell.angle_beta   90.00
_cell.angle_gamma   90.00
#
_symmetry.space_group_name_H-M   'P 1'
#
loop_
_entity.id
_entity.type
_entity.pdbx_description
1 polymer ?
#
loop_
_entity_poly.entity_id
_entity_poly.type
_entity_poly.pdbx_seq_one_letter_code
_entity_poly.pdbx_strand_id
1 'polypeptide(L)'
;MNIAEARRYSDMLEHLLQSLTAYPEDRFQGRGIVICGGGNYYFPCVWVCIRMLRSVGCTLPIELWHRGPHEMTEEMKALIEPWGVDCRDAFAVAQQHPVHRLDGWELKPYAIMHSRFAEVLSIDADNVVVRDPAFLFDTDLYQHTGALFWPDFPGHTSSPWYLKKEAWEVLGVPFRQEPEFESGQLVIDKRRCWRPLQLTLHLNEHSDYYYAFFYGDKDTFHLAWRKVGREYSMIPHQPATLADDRALVQFDPAGNRLFQHRCNAKWTLNERNVRLPGFLFEELCLAFLHELRTMSLRSLNACPIVSTPEEQVVFKEIVRTRTFRSCSDGQKNGVCVFTADLVVTLNDESRNAESLGWQTAVDKDGKAVLIVTHLCRPMCFLRKSPDGSWKGRWRMSQQRPWIELWPQYESPDSERI
;
A
#
# COMPACT_ATOMS: atom_id res chain seq x y z
N MET A 1 -24.73 -0.71 5.74
CA MET A 1 -24.28 0.03 4.54
C MET A 1 -25.43 0.88 4.01
N ASN A 2 -25.16 2.15 3.69
CA ASN A 2 -26.18 3.06 3.15
C ASN A 2 -26.52 2.65 1.70
N ILE A 3 -27.80 2.34 1.42
CA ILE A 3 -28.28 1.90 0.08
C ILE A 3 -27.96 2.96 -0.98
N ALA A 4 -28.06 4.25 -0.63
CA ALA A 4 -27.75 5.34 -1.56
C ALA A 4 -26.27 5.38 -1.94
N GLU A 5 -25.38 5.09 -0.98
CA GLU A 5 -23.93 5.02 -1.23
C GLU A 5 -23.58 3.85 -2.14
N ALA A 6 -24.13 2.66 -1.86
CA ALA A 6 -23.90 1.48 -2.71
C ALA A 6 -24.38 1.72 -4.15
N ARG A 7 -25.56 2.35 -4.33
CA ARG A 7 -26.07 2.72 -5.66
C ARG A 7 -25.13 3.70 -6.37
N ARG A 8 -24.65 4.73 -5.66
CA ARG A 8 -23.69 5.70 -6.23
C ARG A 8 -22.44 5.02 -6.78
N TYR A 9 -21.84 4.09 -6.02
CA TYR A 9 -20.65 3.37 -6.49
C TYR A 9 -20.93 2.38 -7.62
N SER A 10 -22.11 1.77 -7.63
CA SER A 10 -22.57 0.97 -8.78
C SER A 10 -22.68 1.80 -10.05
N ASP A 11 -23.33 2.97 -9.98
CA ASP A 11 -23.51 3.88 -11.11
C ASP A 11 -22.16 4.40 -11.64
N MET A 12 -21.21 4.73 -10.73
CA MET A 12 -19.85 5.14 -11.12
C MET A 12 -19.08 4.00 -11.81
N LEU A 13 -19.17 2.77 -11.31
CA LEU A 13 -18.53 1.61 -11.91
C LEU A 13 -19.09 1.34 -13.32
N GLU A 14 -20.40 1.39 -13.50
CA GLU A 14 -21.05 1.22 -14.80
C GLU A 14 -20.61 2.31 -15.79
N HIS A 15 -20.57 3.56 -15.33
CA HIS A 15 -20.11 4.67 -16.15
C HIS A 15 -18.64 4.51 -16.56
N LEU A 16 -17.77 4.08 -15.65
CA LEU A 16 -16.38 3.78 -15.98
C LEU A 16 -16.27 2.69 -17.05
N LEU A 17 -16.99 1.57 -16.89
CA LEU A 17 -16.92 0.44 -17.82
C LEU A 17 -17.34 0.83 -19.25
N GLN A 18 -18.27 1.77 -19.37
CA GLN A 18 -18.71 2.35 -20.65
C GLN A 18 -17.72 3.38 -21.23
N SER A 19 -16.88 3.98 -20.39
CA SER A 19 -15.93 5.06 -20.75
C SER A 19 -14.46 4.62 -20.76
N LEU A 20 -14.17 3.33 -20.57
CA LEU A 20 -12.81 2.79 -20.66
C LEU A 20 -12.14 3.16 -21.97
N THR A 21 -11.00 3.85 -21.86
CA THR A 21 -10.25 4.35 -23.02
C THR A 21 -9.38 3.26 -23.65
N ALA A 22 -8.99 3.47 -24.90
CA ALA A 22 -7.97 2.68 -25.55
C ALA A 22 -6.57 3.01 -25.01
N TYR A 23 -5.63 2.09 -25.19
CA TYR A 23 -4.23 2.30 -24.82
C TYR A 23 -3.63 3.47 -25.64
N PRO A 24 -2.94 4.44 -25.00
CA PRO A 24 -2.32 5.55 -25.70
C PRO A 24 -0.96 5.13 -26.29
N GLU A 25 -0.94 4.77 -27.58
CA GLU A 25 0.23 4.19 -28.27
C GLU A 25 1.52 5.02 -28.14
N ASP A 26 1.42 6.35 -28.20
CA ASP A 26 2.59 7.24 -28.21
C ASP A 26 3.11 7.61 -26.80
N ARG A 27 2.47 7.10 -25.73
CA ARG A 27 2.77 7.54 -24.35
C ARG A 27 3.82 6.68 -23.65
N PHE A 28 3.88 5.39 -23.95
CA PHE A 28 4.69 4.46 -23.17
C PHE A 28 5.54 3.57 -24.07
N GLN A 29 6.76 3.26 -23.62
CA GLN A 29 7.70 2.47 -24.39
C GLN A 29 8.63 1.64 -23.50
N GLY A 30 9.10 0.53 -24.05
CA GLY A 30 10.09 -0.32 -23.39
C GLY A 30 9.59 -1.05 -22.13
N ARG A 31 10.54 -1.76 -21.52
CA ARG A 31 10.37 -2.53 -20.28
C ARG A 31 11.02 -1.79 -19.13
N GLY A 32 10.43 -1.83 -17.94
CA GLY A 32 11.05 -1.27 -16.75
C GLY A 32 10.40 -1.72 -15.46
N ILE A 33 11.05 -1.34 -14.36
CA ILE A 33 10.62 -1.68 -13.01
C ILE A 33 9.97 -0.45 -12.38
N VAL A 34 8.83 -0.65 -11.72
CA VAL A 34 8.17 0.37 -10.91
C VAL A 34 8.24 -0.06 -9.46
N ILE A 35 8.80 0.80 -8.61
CA ILE A 35 8.84 0.63 -7.15
C ILE A 35 8.11 1.81 -6.53
N CYS A 36 7.27 1.56 -5.52
CA CYS A 36 6.63 2.60 -4.74
C CYS A 36 7.26 2.63 -3.34
N GLY A 37 7.72 3.78 -2.88
CA GLY A 37 8.26 3.91 -1.55
C GLY A 37 9.14 5.12 -1.33
N GLY A 38 9.51 5.32 -0.07
CA GLY A 38 10.30 6.44 0.41
C GLY A 38 10.08 6.61 1.91
N GLY A 39 10.46 7.77 2.43
CA GLY A 39 10.33 8.15 3.83
C GLY A 39 11.16 7.25 4.74
N ASN A 40 11.17 7.56 6.03
CA ASN A 40 12.03 6.84 6.96
C ASN A 40 11.62 5.36 7.13
N TYR A 41 10.37 5.02 6.81
CA TYR A 41 9.85 3.66 6.93
C TYR A 41 10.19 2.77 5.73
N TYR A 42 9.99 3.23 4.48
CA TYR A 42 10.22 2.40 3.29
C TYR A 42 11.57 2.67 2.60
N PHE A 43 12.23 3.81 2.82
CA PHE A 43 13.51 4.09 2.15
C PHE A 43 14.61 3.04 2.41
N PRO A 44 14.78 2.48 3.63
CA PRO A 44 15.72 1.38 3.84
C PRO A 44 15.38 0.13 3.01
N CYS A 45 14.09 -0.14 2.80
CA CYS A 45 13.62 -1.24 1.98
C CYS A 45 13.92 -0.95 0.49
N VAL A 46 13.54 0.24 0.00
CA VAL A 46 13.84 0.72 -1.36
C VAL A 46 15.32 0.56 -1.68
N TRP A 47 16.19 1.00 -0.77
CA TRP A 47 17.64 0.88 -0.91
C TRP A 47 18.07 -0.58 -1.10
N VAL A 48 17.64 -1.48 -0.21
CA VAL A 48 17.98 -2.91 -0.32
C VAL A 48 17.43 -3.51 -1.61
N CYS A 49 16.18 -3.24 -1.99
CA CYS A 49 15.56 -3.76 -3.21
C CYS A 49 16.35 -3.34 -4.46
N ILE A 50 16.66 -2.05 -4.62
CA ILE A 50 17.43 -1.52 -5.76
C ILE A 50 18.83 -2.13 -5.79
N ARG A 51 19.52 -2.18 -4.64
CA ARG A 51 20.88 -2.73 -4.55
C ARG A 51 20.90 -4.23 -4.86
N MET A 52 19.88 -4.96 -4.43
CA MET A 52 19.74 -6.38 -4.76
C MET A 52 19.49 -6.58 -6.25
N LEU A 53 18.57 -5.82 -6.88
CA LEU A 53 18.35 -5.84 -8.34
C LEU A 53 19.65 -5.63 -9.11
N ARG A 54 20.47 -4.64 -8.73
CA ARG A 54 21.77 -4.39 -9.37
C ARG A 54 22.79 -5.48 -9.08
N SER A 55 22.82 -6.02 -7.85
CA SER A 55 23.75 -7.08 -7.47
C SER A 55 23.54 -8.39 -8.24
N VAL A 56 22.30 -8.70 -8.62
CA VAL A 56 21.97 -9.89 -9.42
C VAL A 56 22.09 -9.64 -10.94
N GLY A 57 22.59 -8.47 -11.34
CA GLY A 57 22.86 -8.13 -12.74
C GLY A 57 21.68 -7.50 -13.50
N CYS A 58 20.57 -7.14 -12.84
CA CYS A 58 19.42 -6.56 -13.51
C CYS A 58 19.73 -5.14 -14.03
N THR A 59 19.61 -4.94 -15.34
CA THR A 59 19.88 -3.65 -16.01
C THR A 59 18.63 -2.89 -16.42
N LEU A 60 17.43 -3.39 -16.06
CA LEU A 60 16.18 -2.70 -16.39
C LEU A 60 16.16 -1.30 -15.75
N PRO A 61 15.65 -0.28 -16.47
CA PRO A 61 15.43 1.04 -15.90
C PRO A 61 14.40 0.94 -14.77
N ILE A 62 14.63 1.69 -13.68
CA ILE A 62 13.76 1.70 -12.50
C ILE A 62 13.15 3.09 -12.38
N GLU A 63 11.82 3.17 -12.24
CA GLU A 63 11.16 4.36 -11.71
C GLU A 63 10.76 4.13 -10.25
N LEU A 64 11.27 4.97 -9.35
CA LEU A 64 10.85 5.00 -7.94
C LEU A 64 9.79 6.08 -7.76
N TRP A 65 8.56 5.66 -7.46
CA TRP A 65 7.42 6.54 -7.23
C TRP A 65 7.24 6.85 -5.75
N HIS A 66 7.08 8.13 -5.42
CA HIS A 66 6.91 8.64 -4.05
C HIS A 66 5.86 9.75 -3.99
N ARG A 67 5.40 10.06 -2.78
CA ARG A 67 4.34 11.03 -2.46
C ARG A 67 4.92 12.37 -2.01
N GLY A 68 5.52 13.09 -2.95
CA GLY A 68 6.05 14.43 -2.70
C GLY A 68 7.44 14.48 -2.05
N PRO A 69 8.01 15.69 -1.90
CA PRO A 69 9.38 15.92 -1.43
C PRO A 69 9.60 15.59 0.05
N HIS A 70 8.53 15.46 0.84
CA HIS A 70 8.63 15.05 2.24
C HIS A 70 8.86 13.55 2.39
N GLU A 71 8.31 12.74 1.48
CA GLU A 71 8.57 11.30 1.44
C GLU A 71 9.95 11.01 0.81
N MET A 72 10.35 11.75 -0.23
CA MET A 72 11.69 11.60 -0.83
C MET A 72 12.40 12.95 -0.95
N THR A 73 13.39 13.16 -0.07
CA THR A 73 14.24 14.36 -0.08
C THR A 73 15.27 14.30 -1.21
N GLU A 74 15.85 15.45 -1.56
CA GLU A 74 16.90 15.50 -2.59
C GLU A 74 18.15 14.68 -2.21
N GLU A 75 18.48 14.60 -0.91
CA GLU A 75 19.56 13.74 -0.43
C GLU A 75 19.25 12.24 -0.64
N MET A 76 18.00 11.82 -0.40
CA MET A 76 17.56 10.45 -0.66
C MET A 76 17.63 10.12 -2.15
N LYS A 77 17.20 11.05 -3.01
CA LYS A 77 17.26 10.90 -4.48
C LYS A 77 18.71 10.78 -4.97
N ALA A 78 19.61 11.65 -4.48
CA ALA A 78 21.01 11.64 -4.85
C ALA A 78 21.73 10.33 -4.49
N LEU A 79 21.26 9.58 -3.47
CA LEU A 79 21.83 8.28 -3.12
C LEU A 79 21.46 7.16 -4.09
N ILE A 80 20.26 7.20 -4.64
CA ILE A 80 19.75 6.14 -5.53
C ILE A 80 20.01 6.43 -7.01
N GLU A 81 20.20 7.69 -7.39
CA GLU A 81 20.52 8.11 -8.77
C GLU A 81 21.72 7.35 -9.37
N PRO A 82 22.85 7.13 -8.67
CA PRO A 82 23.99 6.35 -9.19
C PRO A 82 23.63 4.90 -9.56
N TRP A 83 22.50 4.38 -9.09
CA TRP A 83 22.02 3.03 -9.39
C TRP A 83 21.02 3.01 -10.56
N GLY A 84 20.92 4.10 -11.35
CA GLY A 84 20.10 4.19 -12.55
C GLY A 84 18.60 4.16 -12.21
N VAL A 85 18.20 5.01 -11.27
CA VAL A 85 16.82 5.10 -10.75
C VAL A 85 16.28 6.51 -11.03
N ASP A 86 15.14 6.57 -11.70
CA ASP A 86 14.41 7.81 -11.95
C ASP A 86 13.34 8.01 -10.86
N CYS A 87 13.50 9.03 -10.02
CA CYS A 87 12.50 9.36 -8.99
C CYS A 87 11.31 10.11 -9.59
N ARG A 88 10.10 9.66 -9.30
CA ARG A 88 8.83 10.24 -9.77
C ARG A 88 7.98 10.71 -8.60
N ASP A 89 7.70 12.01 -8.56
CA ASP A 89 6.76 12.59 -7.61
C ASP A 89 5.33 12.37 -8.10
N ALA A 90 4.62 11.46 -7.44
CA ALA A 90 3.26 11.10 -7.79
C ALA A 90 2.27 12.24 -7.57
N PHE A 91 2.51 13.14 -6.61
CA PHE A 91 1.66 14.30 -6.37
C PHE A 91 1.81 15.33 -7.49
N ALA A 92 3.02 15.53 -7.99
CA ALA A 92 3.25 16.37 -9.17
C ALA A 92 2.57 15.78 -10.42
N VAL A 93 2.67 14.46 -10.63
CA VAL A 93 1.99 13.79 -11.74
C VAL A 93 0.46 13.87 -11.61
N ALA A 94 -0.08 13.79 -10.38
CA ALA A 94 -1.51 13.93 -10.10
C ALA A 94 -2.11 15.29 -10.45
N GLN A 95 -1.29 16.34 -10.59
CA GLN A 95 -1.75 17.63 -11.10
C GLN A 95 -2.08 17.56 -12.60
N GLN A 96 -1.39 16.71 -13.36
CA GLN A 96 -1.59 16.53 -14.81
C GLN A 96 -2.54 15.36 -15.12
N HIS A 97 -2.54 14.35 -14.26
CA HIS A 97 -3.40 13.17 -14.35
C HIS A 97 -4.16 13.00 -13.03
N PRO A 98 -5.26 13.75 -12.83
CA PRO A 98 -6.02 13.74 -11.59
C PRO A 98 -6.50 12.35 -11.21
N VAL A 99 -6.49 12.09 -9.90
CA VAL A 99 -6.96 10.86 -9.26
C VAL A 99 -7.74 11.26 -8.01
N HIS A 100 -8.76 10.49 -7.61
CA HIS A 100 -9.56 10.83 -6.43
C HIS A 100 -8.76 10.74 -5.13
N ARG A 101 -8.04 9.64 -4.91
CA ARG A 101 -7.18 9.41 -3.74
C ARG A 101 -5.84 8.83 -4.16
N LEU A 102 -4.79 9.22 -3.45
CA LEU A 102 -3.43 8.77 -3.71
C LEU A 102 -2.66 8.63 -2.38
N ASP A 103 -3.15 7.72 -1.54
CA ASP A 103 -2.48 7.33 -0.30
C ASP A 103 -1.46 6.18 -0.60
N GLY A 104 -1.09 5.38 0.40
CA GLY A 104 0.01 4.41 0.28
C GLY A 104 -0.22 3.26 -0.71
N TRP A 105 -1.37 2.58 -0.64
CA TRP A 105 -1.65 1.43 -1.51
C TRP A 105 -2.17 1.85 -2.88
N GLU A 106 -2.88 2.98 -2.90
CA GLU A 106 -3.45 3.62 -4.08
C GLU A 106 -2.35 4.08 -5.05
N LEU A 107 -1.14 4.34 -4.54
CA LEU A 107 0.03 4.74 -5.33
C LEU A 107 0.45 3.67 -6.34
N LYS A 108 0.39 2.38 -6.01
CA LYS A 108 0.91 1.30 -6.87
C LYS A 108 0.25 1.25 -8.25
N PRO A 109 -1.08 1.10 -8.39
CA PRO A 109 -1.72 1.10 -9.70
C PRO A 109 -1.55 2.44 -10.42
N TYR A 110 -1.50 3.57 -9.70
CA TYR A 110 -1.26 4.88 -10.27
C TYR A 110 0.15 4.97 -10.90
N ALA A 111 1.17 4.55 -10.17
CA ALA A 111 2.56 4.48 -10.61
C ALA A 111 2.73 3.51 -11.81
N ILE A 112 2.10 2.33 -11.75
CA ILE A 112 2.07 1.41 -12.88
C ILE A 112 1.46 2.12 -14.09
N MET A 113 0.26 2.69 -13.99
CA MET A 113 -0.44 3.29 -15.12
C MET A 113 0.31 4.50 -15.72
N HIS A 114 0.96 5.32 -14.89
CA HIS A 114 1.59 6.57 -15.32
C HIS A 114 3.12 6.51 -15.49
N SER A 115 3.77 5.39 -15.16
CA SER A 115 5.17 5.15 -15.52
C SER A 115 5.41 5.20 -17.02
N ARG A 116 6.63 5.54 -17.45
CA ARG A 116 6.95 5.65 -18.89
C ARG A 116 6.98 4.31 -19.65
N PHE A 117 6.94 3.19 -18.93
CA PHE A 117 7.13 1.86 -19.52
C PHE A 117 5.86 1.32 -20.14
N ALA A 118 5.98 0.65 -21.30
CA ALA A 118 4.87 -0.11 -21.90
C ALA A 118 4.67 -1.45 -21.19
N GLU A 119 5.76 -2.05 -20.73
CA GLU A 119 5.78 -3.31 -19.99
C GLU A 119 6.41 -3.08 -18.61
N VAL A 120 5.67 -3.36 -17.55
CA VAL A 120 6.04 -3.00 -16.18
C VAL A 120 6.22 -4.26 -15.35
N LEU A 121 7.37 -4.38 -14.68
CA LEU A 121 7.54 -5.24 -13.52
C LEU A 121 7.38 -4.35 -12.28
N SER A 122 6.23 -4.44 -11.60
CA SER A 122 6.05 -3.74 -10.32
C SER A 122 6.64 -4.59 -9.20
N ILE A 123 7.39 -3.99 -8.29
CA ILE A 123 7.99 -4.67 -7.13
C ILE A 123 7.80 -3.79 -5.89
N ASP A 124 7.29 -4.36 -4.80
CA ASP A 124 7.20 -3.67 -3.51
C ASP A 124 8.58 -3.40 -2.93
N ALA A 125 8.73 -2.27 -2.24
CA ALA A 125 10.01 -1.81 -1.71
C ALA A 125 10.68 -2.82 -0.75
N ASP A 126 9.90 -3.62 -0.03
CA ASP A 126 10.36 -4.65 0.91
C ASP A 126 10.51 -6.05 0.30
N ASN A 127 10.54 -6.13 -1.04
CA ASN A 127 10.82 -7.36 -1.77
C ASN A 127 12.30 -7.49 -2.16
N VAL A 128 12.83 -8.71 -2.13
CA VAL A 128 14.22 -9.01 -2.48
C VAL A 128 14.29 -10.09 -3.55
N VAL A 129 14.89 -9.74 -4.68
CA VAL A 129 15.15 -10.67 -5.79
C VAL A 129 16.33 -11.61 -5.48
N VAL A 130 16.22 -12.85 -5.93
CA VAL A 130 17.27 -13.88 -5.80
C VAL A 130 18.10 -14.00 -7.09
N ARG A 131 17.55 -13.61 -8.23
CA ARG A 131 18.22 -13.56 -9.53
C ARG A 131 17.61 -12.46 -10.40
N ASP A 132 18.26 -12.11 -11.51
CA ASP A 132 17.72 -11.12 -12.45
C ASP A 132 16.29 -11.50 -12.88
N PRO A 133 15.27 -10.65 -12.60
CA PRO A 133 13.89 -10.93 -12.94
C PRO A 133 13.53 -10.55 -14.39
N ALA A 134 14.43 -9.97 -15.18
CA ALA A 134 14.12 -9.49 -16.53
C ALA A 134 13.59 -10.58 -17.47
N PHE A 135 14.02 -11.84 -17.29
CA PHE A 135 13.53 -12.97 -18.08
C PHE A 135 12.00 -13.19 -17.97
N LEU A 136 11.33 -12.65 -16.94
CA LEU A 136 9.89 -12.79 -16.76
C LEU A 136 9.10 -12.24 -17.96
N PHE A 137 9.60 -11.18 -18.59
CA PHE A 137 9.01 -10.59 -19.80
C PHE A 137 9.06 -11.52 -21.02
N ASP A 138 9.87 -12.57 -20.98
CA ASP A 138 10.05 -13.50 -22.09
C ASP A 138 9.52 -14.91 -21.77
N THR A 139 8.85 -15.07 -20.63
CA THR A 139 8.21 -16.35 -20.26
C THR A 139 6.96 -16.59 -21.10
N ASP A 140 6.68 -17.86 -21.43
CA ASP A 140 5.46 -18.25 -22.16
C ASP A 140 4.19 -17.78 -21.43
N LEU A 141 4.19 -17.85 -20.09
CA LEU A 141 3.08 -17.36 -19.28
C LEU A 141 2.81 -15.87 -19.54
N TYR A 142 3.83 -15.02 -19.51
CA TYR A 142 3.67 -13.60 -19.77
C TYR A 142 3.34 -13.31 -21.24
N GLN A 143 4.04 -13.97 -22.18
CA GLN A 143 3.79 -13.80 -23.61
C GLN A 143 2.37 -14.22 -24.02
N HIS A 144 1.78 -15.22 -23.36
CA HIS A 144 0.41 -15.64 -23.62
C HIS A 144 -0.64 -14.58 -23.26
N THR A 145 -0.51 -13.89 -22.13
CA THR A 145 -1.60 -13.04 -21.59
C THR A 145 -1.24 -11.55 -21.50
N GLY A 146 0.04 -11.22 -21.40
CA GLY A 146 0.53 -9.87 -21.07
C GLY A 146 0.35 -9.52 -19.59
N ALA A 147 -0.06 -10.47 -18.73
CA ALA A 147 -0.22 -10.24 -17.31
C ALA A 147 0.21 -11.48 -16.51
N LEU A 148 1.25 -11.35 -15.70
CA LEU A 148 1.78 -12.40 -14.84
C LEU A 148 1.62 -12.00 -13.37
N PHE A 149 0.92 -12.83 -12.61
CA PHE A 149 0.65 -12.64 -11.19
C PHE A 149 1.16 -13.82 -10.36
N TRP A 150 1.28 -13.60 -9.06
CA TRP A 150 1.67 -14.61 -8.07
C TRP A 150 0.52 -14.93 -7.14
N PRO A 151 0.41 -16.20 -6.68
CA PRO A 151 -0.56 -16.54 -5.64
C PRO A 151 -0.17 -15.90 -4.31
N ASP A 152 -1.15 -15.36 -3.60
CA ASP A 152 -1.02 -14.89 -2.21
C ASP A 152 -0.95 -16.08 -1.22
N PHE A 153 -0.79 -15.79 0.07
CA PHE A 153 -0.85 -16.77 1.14
C PHE A 153 -1.95 -17.81 0.88
N PRO A 154 -1.67 -19.11 1.09
CA PRO A 154 -2.71 -20.13 1.01
C PRO A 154 -3.83 -19.77 1.99
N GLY A 155 -4.91 -19.21 1.46
CA GLY A 155 -5.96 -18.59 2.25
C GLY A 155 -6.77 -19.61 3.03
N HIS A 156 -7.09 -19.27 4.28
CA HIS A 156 -8.20 -19.88 4.99
C HIS A 156 -9.42 -18.97 4.85
N THR A 157 -10.58 -19.53 4.52
CA THR A 157 -11.83 -18.76 4.34
C THR A 157 -12.27 -18.01 5.61
N SER A 158 -11.72 -18.37 6.77
CA SER A 158 -11.91 -17.69 8.06
C SER A 158 -11.02 -16.45 8.25
N SER A 159 -9.98 -16.28 7.43
CA SER A 159 -9.07 -15.14 7.50
C SER A 159 -9.80 -13.83 7.18
N PRO A 160 -9.59 -12.75 7.96
CA PRO A 160 -10.12 -11.43 7.61
C PRO A 160 -9.51 -10.86 6.32
N TRP A 161 -8.41 -11.45 5.85
CA TRP A 161 -7.64 -11.07 4.66
C TRP A 161 -8.03 -11.84 3.40
N TYR A 162 -8.90 -12.85 3.55
CA TYR A 162 -9.38 -13.67 2.45
C TYR A 162 -10.40 -12.90 1.60
N LEU A 163 -10.35 -13.08 0.28
CA LEU A 163 -11.25 -12.43 -0.66
C LEU A 163 -12.64 -13.11 -0.65
N LYS A 164 -13.51 -12.63 0.26
CA LYS A 164 -14.84 -13.20 0.51
C LYS A 164 -15.83 -12.93 -0.63
N LYS A 165 -16.91 -13.70 -0.68
CA LYS A 165 -17.96 -13.62 -1.71
C LYS A 165 -18.53 -12.20 -1.89
N GLU A 166 -18.67 -11.46 -0.80
CA GLU A 166 -19.20 -10.09 -0.78
C GLU A 166 -18.33 -9.12 -1.61
N ALA A 167 -17.01 -9.37 -1.67
CA ALA A 167 -16.08 -8.61 -2.50
C ALA A 167 -16.27 -8.83 -4.00
N TRP A 168 -16.75 -10.00 -4.39
CA TRP A 168 -17.08 -10.30 -5.79
C TRP A 168 -18.44 -9.68 -6.16
N GLU A 169 -19.40 -9.77 -5.24
CA GLU A 169 -20.76 -9.24 -5.39
C GLU A 169 -20.78 -7.72 -5.56
N VAL A 170 -19.94 -6.96 -4.83
CA VAL A 170 -19.88 -5.49 -4.97
C VAL A 170 -19.50 -5.02 -6.37
N LEU A 171 -18.83 -5.89 -7.15
CA LEU A 171 -18.49 -5.63 -8.55
C LEU A 171 -19.40 -6.40 -9.51
N GLY A 172 -20.41 -7.12 -9.04
CA GLY A 172 -21.27 -7.96 -9.88
C GLY A 172 -20.49 -9.04 -10.63
N VAL A 173 -19.41 -9.58 -10.02
CA VAL A 173 -18.63 -10.68 -10.57
C VAL A 173 -19.08 -11.97 -9.86
N PRO A 174 -19.35 -13.06 -10.60
CA PRO A 174 -19.62 -14.35 -9.96
C PRO A 174 -18.42 -14.80 -9.12
N PHE A 175 -18.67 -15.23 -7.89
CA PHE A 175 -17.63 -15.76 -7.02
C PHE A 175 -16.94 -16.99 -7.64
N ARG A 176 -15.63 -17.05 -7.49
CA ARG A 176 -14.79 -18.16 -7.94
C ARG A 176 -13.84 -18.55 -6.83
N GLN A 177 -13.72 -19.85 -6.58
CA GLN A 177 -12.70 -20.38 -5.68
C GLN A 177 -11.42 -20.60 -6.47
N GLU A 178 -10.50 -19.65 -6.38
CA GLU A 178 -9.24 -19.63 -7.13
C GLU A 178 -8.16 -18.91 -6.31
N PRO A 179 -6.86 -19.11 -6.63
CA PRO A 179 -5.79 -18.41 -5.94
C PRO A 179 -5.97 -16.89 -6.00
N GLU A 180 -5.92 -16.25 -4.84
CA GLU A 180 -5.87 -14.79 -4.71
C GLU A 180 -4.56 -14.25 -5.25
N PHE A 181 -4.57 -12.99 -5.67
CA PHE A 181 -3.38 -12.35 -6.20
C PHE A 181 -2.53 -11.79 -5.06
N GLU A 182 -1.24 -11.97 -5.15
CA GLU A 182 -0.26 -11.18 -4.43
C GLU A 182 0.24 -10.06 -5.37
N SER A 183 0.30 -8.82 -4.88
CA SER A 183 0.69 -7.64 -5.68
C SER A 183 2.04 -7.03 -5.30
N GLY A 184 2.80 -7.65 -4.40
CA GLY A 184 4.18 -7.32 -4.06
C GLY A 184 5.16 -7.57 -5.21
N GLN A 185 4.75 -8.40 -6.18
CA GLN A 185 5.27 -8.30 -7.54
C GLN A 185 4.23 -8.69 -8.59
N LEU A 186 4.29 -8.04 -9.75
CA LEU A 186 3.46 -8.36 -10.91
C LEU A 186 4.15 -7.91 -12.21
N VAL A 187 3.84 -8.55 -13.33
CA VAL A 187 4.35 -8.16 -14.66
C VAL A 187 3.17 -7.85 -15.58
N ILE A 188 3.10 -6.64 -16.12
CA ILE A 188 1.95 -6.18 -16.90
C ILE A 188 2.42 -5.48 -18.18
N ASP A 189 1.91 -5.95 -19.31
CA ASP A 189 1.89 -5.26 -20.59
C ASP A 189 0.70 -4.30 -20.63
N LYS A 190 0.95 -3.00 -20.54
CA LYS A 190 -0.11 -1.99 -20.57
C LYS A 190 -0.89 -2.00 -21.88
N ARG A 191 -0.27 -2.31 -23.02
CA ARG A 191 -0.93 -2.36 -24.34
C ARG A 191 -2.06 -3.38 -24.31
N ARG A 192 -1.80 -4.52 -23.67
CA ARG A 192 -2.73 -5.65 -23.58
C ARG A 192 -3.67 -5.52 -22.38
N CYS A 193 -3.25 -4.86 -21.31
CA CYS A 193 -3.98 -4.83 -20.05
C CYS A 193 -4.52 -3.44 -19.67
N TRP A 194 -4.63 -2.51 -20.62
CA TRP A 194 -5.06 -1.14 -20.34
C TRP A 194 -6.47 -1.04 -19.72
N ARG A 195 -7.42 -1.83 -20.21
CA ARG A 195 -8.80 -1.83 -19.71
C ARG A 195 -8.90 -2.29 -18.26
N PRO A 196 -8.36 -3.46 -17.85
CA PRO A 196 -8.41 -3.84 -16.45
C PRO A 196 -7.53 -2.94 -15.57
N LEU A 197 -6.41 -2.38 -16.05
CA LEU A 197 -5.63 -1.38 -15.29
C LEU A 197 -6.43 -0.13 -14.94
N GLN A 198 -7.22 0.41 -15.89
CA GLN A 198 -8.10 1.56 -15.62
C GLN A 198 -9.12 1.23 -14.51
N LEU A 199 -9.70 0.02 -14.53
CA LEU A 199 -10.60 -0.41 -13.48
C LEU A 199 -9.85 -0.61 -12.15
N THR A 200 -8.67 -1.21 -12.16
CA THR A 200 -7.83 -1.33 -10.96
C THR A 200 -7.56 0.05 -10.35
N LEU A 201 -7.16 1.05 -11.15
CA LEU A 201 -6.94 2.41 -10.65
C LEU A 201 -8.22 3.00 -10.04
N HIS A 202 -9.37 2.84 -10.69
CA HIS A 202 -10.65 3.31 -10.16
C HIS A 202 -10.99 2.71 -8.79
N LEU A 203 -10.81 1.39 -8.64
CA LEU A 203 -11.09 0.73 -7.36
C LEU A 203 -10.19 1.25 -6.23
N ASN A 204 -8.94 1.61 -6.55
CA ASN A 204 -7.99 2.14 -5.58
C ASN A 204 -8.23 3.62 -5.28
N GLU A 205 -8.52 4.46 -6.27
CA GLU A 205 -8.79 5.87 -6.01
C GLU A 205 -10.06 6.07 -5.17
N HIS A 206 -10.97 5.09 -5.19
CA HIS A 206 -12.17 5.00 -4.35
C HIS A 206 -12.03 4.00 -3.18
N SER A 207 -10.83 3.93 -2.60
CA SER A 207 -10.49 3.00 -1.51
C SER A 207 -11.32 3.17 -0.24
N ASP A 208 -11.93 4.34 0.00
CA ASP A 208 -12.86 4.56 1.12
C ASP A 208 -14.10 3.68 1.06
N TYR A 209 -14.51 3.31 -0.14
CA TYR A 209 -15.62 2.40 -0.35
C TYR A 209 -15.13 0.97 -0.57
N TYR A 210 -14.24 0.77 -1.54
CA TYR A 210 -13.91 -0.57 -2.01
C TYR A 210 -13.07 -1.39 -1.02
N TYR A 211 -12.16 -0.76 -0.28
CA TYR A 211 -11.41 -1.45 0.77
C TYR A 211 -12.26 -1.77 2.00
N ALA A 212 -13.57 -1.49 1.96
CA ALA A 212 -14.51 -2.07 2.90
C ALA A 212 -14.95 -3.49 2.54
N PHE A 213 -14.61 -4.00 1.35
CA PHE A 213 -15.00 -5.34 0.92
C PHE A 213 -13.80 -6.28 0.80
N PHE A 214 -12.64 -5.74 0.44
CA PHE A 214 -11.42 -6.51 0.19
C PHE A 214 -10.19 -5.79 0.72
N TYR A 215 -9.02 -6.43 0.64
CA TYR A 215 -7.79 -6.01 1.29
C TYR A 215 -6.81 -5.36 0.31
N GLY A 216 -6.85 -4.02 0.27
CA GLY A 216 -5.83 -3.23 -0.41
C GLY A 216 -5.80 -3.39 -1.92
N ASP A 217 -4.66 -3.01 -2.49
CA ASP A 217 -4.43 -3.00 -3.94
C ASP A 217 -4.42 -4.41 -4.53
N LYS A 218 -3.95 -5.44 -3.82
CA LYS A 218 -3.86 -6.81 -4.35
C LYS A 218 -5.18 -7.31 -4.95
N ASP A 219 -6.27 -7.10 -4.23
CA ASP A 219 -7.58 -7.64 -4.60
C ASP A 219 -8.21 -6.83 -5.74
N THR A 220 -7.81 -5.57 -5.90
CA THR A 220 -8.26 -4.74 -7.02
C THR A 220 -7.71 -5.22 -8.36
N PHE A 221 -6.50 -5.76 -8.41
CA PHE A 221 -5.98 -6.38 -9.64
C PHE A 221 -6.78 -7.63 -9.98
N HIS A 222 -6.99 -8.51 -9.00
CA HIS A 222 -7.71 -9.76 -9.19
C HIS A 222 -9.14 -9.51 -9.70
N LEU A 223 -9.90 -8.70 -8.97
CA LEU A 223 -11.28 -8.42 -9.27
C LEU A 223 -11.46 -7.63 -10.58
N ALA A 224 -10.56 -6.68 -10.88
CA ALA A 224 -10.65 -5.91 -12.12
C ALA A 224 -10.45 -6.78 -13.36
N TRP A 225 -9.49 -7.71 -13.33
CA TRP A 225 -9.27 -8.66 -14.43
C TRP A 225 -10.50 -9.53 -14.65
N ARG A 226 -11.11 -10.02 -13.56
CA ARG A 226 -12.33 -10.83 -13.62
C ARG A 226 -13.53 -10.03 -14.11
N LYS A 227 -13.72 -8.79 -13.66
CA LYS A 227 -14.82 -7.92 -14.09
C LYS A 227 -14.76 -7.59 -15.58
N VAL A 228 -13.57 -7.34 -16.11
CA VAL A 228 -13.37 -7.01 -17.54
C VAL A 228 -13.27 -8.28 -18.41
N GLY A 229 -13.15 -9.46 -17.81
CA GLY A 229 -13.00 -10.72 -18.54
C GLY A 229 -11.66 -10.84 -19.27
N ARG A 230 -10.60 -10.18 -18.77
CA ARG A 230 -9.26 -10.26 -19.36
C ARG A 230 -8.52 -11.48 -18.80
N GLU A 231 -7.94 -12.28 -19.70
CA GLU A 231 -7.08 -13.39 -19.31
C GLU A 231 -5.80 -12.90 -18.62
N TYR A 232 -5.28 -13.73 -17.71
CA TYR A 232 -4.04 -13.52 -17.01
C TYR A 232 -3.36 -14.86 -16.74
N SER A 233 -2.06 -14.81 -16.52
CA SER A 233 -1.27 -15.95 -16.12
C SER A 233 -0.97 -15.87 -14.63
N MET A 234 -1.12 -17.00 -13.95
CA MET A 234 -0.76 -17.17 -12.54
C MET A 234 0.44 -18.10 -12.46
N ILE A 235 1.42 -17.76 -11.62
CA ILE A 235 2.52 -18.68 -11.32
C ILE A 235 1.95 -19.96 -10.69
N PRO A 236 2.29 -21.15 -11.23
CA PRO A 236 1.66 -22.41 -10.81
C PRO A 236 2.20 -22.96 -9.48
N HIS A 237 3.02 -22.19 -8.77
CA HIS A 237 3.67 -22.58 -7.52
C HIS A 237 3.15 -21.72 -6.38
N GLN A 238 2.63 -22.38 -5.33
CA GLN A 238 2.18 -21.70 -4.11
C GLN A 238 3.34 -21.04 -3.38
N PRO A 239 3.15 -19.90 -2.70
CA PRO A 239 4.21 -19.31 -1.92
C PRO A 239 4.55 -20.17 -0.70
N ALA A 240 5.79 -20.08 -0.24
CA ALA A 240 6.20 -20.57 1.07
C ALA A 240 6.37 -19.39 2.04
N THR A 241 6.37 -19.64 3.34
CA THR A 241 6.53 -18.59 4.35
C THR A 241 7.76 -18.86 5.23
N LEU A 242 8.39 -17.79 5.72
CA LEU A 242 9.53 -17.84 6.63
C LEU A 242 9.19 -17.17 7.96
N ALA A 243 9.61 -17.80 9.06
CA ALA A 243 9.56 -17.28 10.43
C ALA A 243 8.18 -16.69 10.80
N ASP A 244 7.15 -17.54 10.85
CA ASP A 244 5.78 -17.17 11.23
C ASP A 244 5.20 -16.06 10.35
N ASP A 245 5.19 -16.30 9.03
CA ASP A 245 4.64 -15.38 8.02
C ASP A 245 5.30 -13.99 7.99
N ARG A 246 6.56 -13.90 8.44
CA ARG A 246 7.35 -12.66 8.38
C ARG A 246 7.82 -12.30 6.98
N ALA A 247 8.04 -13.32 6.15
CA ALA A 247 8.32 -13.14 4.74
C ALA A 247 7.65 -14.22 3.88
N LEU A 248 7.17 -13.85 2.70
CA LEU A 248 6.81 -14.81 1.65
C LEU A 248 8.00 -15.11 0.76
N VAL A 249 8.09 -16.36 0.35
CA VAL A 249 9.01 -16.88 -0.64
C VAL A 249 8.20 -17.28 -1.85
N GLN A 250 8.48 -16.64 -2.98
CA GLN A 250 7.71 -16.79 -4.21
C GLN A 250 8.62 -17.22 -5.36
N PHE A 251 8.02 -17.96 -6.30
CA PHE A 251 8.76 -18.75 -7.27
C PHE A 251 8.59 -18.22 -8.70
N ASP A 252 9.52 -18.59 -9.56
CA ASP A 252 9.40 -18.42 -11.01
C ASP A 252 8.55 -19.56 -11.64
N PRO A 253 8.27 -19.52 -12.96
CA PRO A 253 7.48 -20.57 -13.60
C PRO A 253 8.08 -21.99 -13.48
N ALA A 254 9.39 -22.10 -13.32
CA ALA A 254 10.10 -23.38 -13.15
C ALA A 254 10.17 -23.85 -11.69
N GLY A 255 9.59 -23.11 -10.75
CA GLY A 255 9.56 -23.47 -9.33
C GLY A 255 10.83 -23.07 -8.57
N ASN A 256 11.72 -22.28 -9.18
CA ASN A 256 12.88 -21.76 -8.46
C ASN A 256 12.48 -20.50 -7.69
N ARG A 257 13.03 -20.33 -6.49
CA ARG A 257 12.81 -19.11 -5.70
C ARG A 257 13.31 -17.89 -6.47
N LEU A 258 12.44 -16.90 -6.61
CA LEU A 258 12.75 -15.64 -7.30
C LEU A 258 12.60 -14.43 -6.39
N PHE A 259 11.55 -14.39 -5.57
CA PHE A 259 11.21 -13.26 -4.72
C PHE A 259 11.15 -13.67 -3.24
N GLN A 260 11.54 -12.74 -2.38
CA GLN A 260 11.52 -12.87 -0.91
C GLN A 260 10.95 -11.60 -0.31
N HIS A 261 9.62 -11.57 -0.16
CA HIS A 261 8.86 -10.40 0.23
C HIS A 261 8.76 -10.30 1.77
N ARG A 262 9.41 -9.30 2.40
CA ARG A 262 9.46 -9.13 3.87
C ARG A 262 8.24 -8.41 4.44
N CYS A 263 7.04 -8.91 4.16
CA CYS A 263 5.76 -8.25 4.46
C CYS A 263 5.59 -7.81 5.91
N ASN A 264 6.10 -8.59 6.89
CA ASN A 264 6.00 -8.30 8.33
C ASN A 264 7.37 -8.19 9.02
N ALA A 265 8.44 -8.00 8.23
CA ALA A 265 9.80 -7.88 8.76
C ALA A 265 10.63 -6.88 7.93
N LYS A 266 10.01 -5.74 7.61
CA LYS A 266 10.61 -4.66 6.82
C LYS A 266 11.98 -4.25 7.34
N TRP A 267 12.84 -3.83 6.42
CA TRP A 267 14.17 -3.34 6.74
C TRP A 267 14.10 -1.99 7.45
N THR A 268 14.93 -1.83 8.47
CA THR A 268 15.00 -0.64 9.32
C THR A 268 16.46 -0.26 9.58
N LEU A 269 16.72 1.05 9.68
CA LEU A 269 18.04 1.57 10.04
C LEU A 269 18.21 1.78 11.54
N ASN A 270 17.12 2.05 12.26
CA ASN A 270 17.18 2.47 13.65
C ASN A 270 17.02 1.30 14.62
N GLU A 271 16.53 0.15 14.13
CA GLU A 271 16.30 -1.04 14.93
C GLU A 271 17.17 -2.21 14.48
N ARG A 272 17.21 -3.24 15.32
CA ARG A 272 17.83 -4.52 14.95
C ARG A 272 16.91 -5.25 13.97
N ASN A 273 17.35 -5.40 12.74
CA ASN A 273 16.64 -6.18 11.73
C ASN A 273 16.49 -7.64 12.16
N VAL A 274 15.26 -8.16 12.08
CA VAL A 274 14.93 -9.56 12.39
C VAL A 274 15.63 -10.47 11.38
N ARG A 275 16.31 -11.49 11.89
CA ARG A 275 16.96 -12.53 11.08
C ARG A 275 15.92 -13.58 10.70
N LEU A 276 15.85 -13.93 9.42
CA LEU A 276 14.87 -14.88 8.88
C LEU A 276 15.60 -16.15 8.41
N PRO A 277 15.56 -17.25 9.17
CA PRO A 277 16.15 -18.52 8.75
C PRO A 277 15.65 -18.93 7.36
N GLY A 278 16.58 -19.27 6.46
CA GLY A 278 16.27 -19.64 5.09
C GLY A 278 16.10 -18.47 4.12
N PHE A 279 16.23 -17.21 4.54
CA PHE A 279 16.26 -16.05 3.64
C PHE A 279 17.61 -15.98 2.91
N LEU A 280 17.58 -16.04 1.58
CA LEU A 280 18.77 -15.98 0.74
C LEU A 280 19.30 -14.55 0.65
N PHE A 281 20.63 -14.42 0.62
CA PHE A 281 21.35 -13.15 0.54
C PHE A 281 21.10 -12.19 1.71
N GLU A 282 20.64 -12.68 2.86
CA GLU A 282 20.34 -11.83 4.02
C GLU A 282 21.55 -11.01 4.48
N GLU A 283 22.74 -11.61 4.53
CA GLU A 283 23.97 -10.90 4.90
C GLU A 283 24.33 -9.78 3.92
N LEU A 284 24.08 -9.97 2.62
CA LEU A 284 24.30 -8.95 1.61
C LEU A 284 23.32 -7.78 1.78
N CYS A 285 22.04 -8.07 2.04
CA CYS A 285 21.05 -7.05 2.38
C CYS A 285 21.45 -6.25 3.63
N LEU A 286 21.94 -6.92 4.67
CA LEU A 286 22.43 -6.27 5.89
C LEU A 286 23.68 -5.42 5.64
N ALA A 287 24.58 -5.86 4.76
CA ALA A 287 25.72 -5.06 4.34
C ALA A 287 25.29 -3.78 3.61
N PHE A 288 24.29 -3.84 2.72
CA PHE A 288 23.73 -2.64 2.08
C PHE A 288 23.10 -1.69 3.08
N LEU A 289 22.39 -2.19 4.10
CA LEU A 289 21.87 -1.33 5.17
C LEU A 289 22.98 -0.71 6.01
N HIS A 290 24.05 -1.45 6.28
CA HIS A 290 25.21 -0.90 6.98
C HIS A 290 25.86 0.24 6.17
N GLU A 291 26.03 0.05 4.87
CA GLU A 291 26.50 1.10 3.95
C GLU A 291 25.57 2.33 3.99
N LEU A 292 24.25 2.13 3.95
CA LEU A 292 23.31 3.25 4.04
C LEU A 292 23.40 3.99 5.39
N ARG A 293 23.67 3.29 6.50
CA ARG A 293 23.85 3.92 7.82
C ARG A 293 25.10 4.79 7.90
N THR A 294 26.17 4.45 7.18
CA THR A 294 27.41 5.24 7.20
C THR A 294 27.31 6.49 6.32
N MET A 295 26.36 6.52 5.38
CA MET A 295 26.01 7.71 4.62
C MET A 295 25.29 8.71 5.56
N SER A 296 25.94 9.82 5.88
CA SER A 296 25.42 10.82 6.81
C SER A 296 24.17 11.52 6.24
N LEU A 297 23.00 10.93 6.49
CA LEU A 297 21.73 11.50 6.11
C LEU A 297 21.14 12.29 7.27
N ARG A 298 21.11 13.62 7.14
CA ARG A 298 20.40 14.50 8.07
C ARG A 298 18.92 14.14 8.15
N SER A 299 18.33 13.69 7.04
CA SER A 299 16.91 13.34 6.92
C SER A 299 16.53 12.02 7.62
N LEU A 300 17.40 11.00 7.62
CA LEU A 300 17.12 9.72 8.29
C LEU A 300 17.38 9.76 9.81
N ASN A 301 18.30 10.63 10.26
CA ASN A 301 18.64 10.81 11.68
C ASN A 301 17.70 11.76 12.44
N ALA A 302 16.87 12.53 11.72
CA ALA A 302 15.84 13.36 12.31
C ALA A 302 14.51 12.58 12.32
N CYS A 303 14.11 12.03 13.46
CA CYS A 303 12.73 11.58 13.64
C CYS A 303 12.24 11.85 15.06
N PRO A 304 10.97 12.27 15.20
CA PRO A 304 9.87 11.34 15.00
C PRO A 304 8.84 11.79 13.95
N ILE A 305 8.49 10.86 13.04
CA ILE A 305 7.15 10.44 12.55
C ILE A 305 6.20 11.51 11.95
N VAL A 306 6.58 12.78 11.96
CA VAL A 306 5.74 13.92 11.55
C VAL A 306 6.62 14.91 10.78
N SER A 307 6.68 14.67 9.47
CA SER A 307 7.63 15.25 8.51
C SER A 307 7.24 16.63 8.00
N THR A 308 5.95 16.98 7.97
CA THR A 308 5.50 18.26 7.39
C THR A 308 4.92 19.22 8.43
N PRO A 309 4.92 20.54 8.19
CA PRO A 309 4.23 21.51 9.04
C PRO A 309 2.75 21.15 9.30
N GLU A 310 2.06 20.63 8.29
CA GLU A 310 0.67 20.20 8.35
C GLU A 310 0.50 18.96 9.24
N GLU A 311 1.38 17.96 9.09
CA GLU A 311 1.41 16.79 9.97
C GLU A 311 1.67 17.23 11.43
N GLN A 312 2.54 18.21 11.65
CA GLN A 312 2.86 18.76 12.97
C GLN A 312 1.67 19.49 13.61
N VAL A 313 0.91 20.25 12.81
CA VAL A 313 -0.31 20.91 13.28
C VAL A 313 -1.30 19.86 13.78
N VAL A 314 -1.53 18.80 13.01
CA VAL A 314 -2.47 17.74 13.40
C VAL A 314 -1.95 16.90 14.55
N PHE A 315 -0.68 16.53 14.56
CA PHE A 315 -0.09 15.82 15.70
C PHE A 315 -0.30 16.60 17.00
N LYS A 316 -0.01 17.92 16.99
CA LYS A 316 -0.25 18.81 18.14
C LYS A 316 -1.72 18.90 18.49
N GLU A 317 -2.62 18.96 17.51
CA GLU A 317 -4.08 18.96 17.73
C GLU A 317 -4.55 17.67 18.43
N ILE A 318 -4.15 16.50 17.93
CA ILE A 318 -4.54 15.20 18.45
C ILE A 318 -4.01 15.02 19.87
N VAL A 319 -2.73 15.33 20.11
CA VAL A 319 -2.11 15.24 21.45
C VAL A 319 -2.74 16.24 22.43
N ARG A 320 -3.04 17.47 22.00
CA ARG A 320 -3.70 18.48 22.85
C ARG A 320 -5.13 18.09 23.19
N THR A 321 -5.87 17.56 22.21
CA THR A 321 -7.26 17.13 22.41
C THR A 321 -7.30 15.92 23.31
N ARG A 322 -6.37 14.97 23.13
CA ARG A 322 -6.16 13.72 23.86
C ARG A 322 -7.34 12.74 23.81
N THR A 323 -8.54 13.20 24.11
CA THR A 323 -9.73 12.40 24.33
C THR A 323 -10.75 12.67 23.23
N PHE A 324 -11.22 11.61 22.59
CA PHE A 324 -12.23 11.68 21.54
C PHE A 324 -13.38 10.72 21.85
N ARG A 325 -14.61 11.17 21.66
CA ARG A 325 -15.77 10.27 21.66
C ARG A 325 -15.81 9.52 20.33
N SER A 326 -15.89 8.20 20.39
CA SER A 326 -16.01 7.34 19.23
C SER A 326 -17.47 7.00 18.93
N CYS A 327 -17.88 7.20 17.69
CA CYS A 327 -19.18 6.77 17.18
C CYS A 327 -18.98 5.86 15.96
N SER A 328 -19.66 4.71 15.92
CA SER A 328 -19.70 3.81 14.76
C SER A 328 -21.11 3.71 14.21
N ASP A 329 -21.29 4.00 12.91
CA ASP A 329 -22.61 4.00 12.26
C ASP A 329 -23.70 4.74 13.07
N GLY A 330 -23.32 5.85 13.73
CA GLY A 330 -24.21 6.68 14.55
C GLY A 330 -24.42 6.19 16.00
N GLN A 331 -23.91 5.02 16.37
CA GLN A 331 -23.92 4.50 17.75
C GLN A 331 -22.67 4.93 18.50
N LYS A 332 -22.81 5.35 19.77
CA LYS A 332 -21.66 5.69 20.62
C LYS A 332 -21.00 4.38 21.08
N ASN A 333 -19.69 4.24 20.82
CA ASN A 333 -18.95 3.04 21.24
C ASN A 333 -18.10 3.27 22.48
N GLY A 334 -17.84 4.54 22.84
CA GLY A 334 -17.03 4.89 24.00
C GLY A 334 -16.04 6.02 23.70
N VAL A 335 -14.86 5.93 24.31
CA VAL A 335 -13.85 6.99 24.30
C VAL A 335 -12.52 6.44 23.79
N CYS A 336 -11.90 7.19 22.86
CA CYS A 336 -10.56 6.97 22.39
C CYS A 336 -9.61 7.95 23.09
N VAL A 337 -8.50 7.44 23.63
CA VAL A 337 -7.47 8.27 24.25
C VAL A 337 -6.18 8.15 23.44
N PHE A 338 -5.76 9.26 22.83
CA PHE A 338 -4.52 9.37 22.06
C PHE A 338 -3.42 9.98 22.93
N THR A 339 -2.23 9.42 22.86
CA THR A 339 -1.06 9.88 23.63
C THR A 339 0.11 10.24 22.71
N ALA A 340 1.02 11.07 23.22
CA ALA A 340 2.15 11.61 22.46
C ALA A 340 3.21 10.57 22.08
N ASP A 341 3.21 9.41 22.74
CA ASP A 341 4.00 8.22 22.42
C ASP A 341 3.36 7.35 21.32
N LEU A 342 2.42 7.91 20.55
CA LEU A 342 1.78 7.29 19.39
C LEU A 342 0.90 6.09 19.71
N VAL A 343 0.42 5.99 20.95
CA VAL A 343 -0.55 4.98 21.37
C VAL A 343 -1.96 5.57 21.34
N VAL A 344 -2.93 4.76 20.92
CA VAL A 344 -4.35 5.05 21.08
C VAL A 344 -5.04 3.88 21.76
N THR A 345 -5.71 4.17 22.87
CA THR A 345 -6.54 3.20 23.58
C THR A 345 -7.98 3.39 23.17
N LEU A 346 -8.61 2.31 22.70
CA LEU A 346 -10.04 2.26 22.41
C LEU A 346 -10.77 1.66 23.60
N ASN A 347 -11.46 2.49 24.39
CA ASN A 347 -12.36 2.00 25.43
C ASN A 347 -13.73 1.75 24.80
N ASP A 348 -13.95 0.52 24.35
CA ASP A 348 -15.26 0.00 23.97
C ASP A 348 -15.83 -0.79 25.15
N GLU A 349 -17.04 -0.46 25.63
CA GLU A 349 -17.71 -1.15 26.74
C GLU A 349 -17.85 -2.68 26.51
N SER A 350 -17.64 -3.14 25.27
CA SER A 350 -17.76 -4.53 24.84
C SER A 350 -16.44 -5.28 24.54
N ARG A 351 -15.27 -4.63 24.60
CA ARG A 351 -13.97 -5.25 24.26
C ARG A 351 -12.90 -5.03 25.33
N ASN A 352 -12.03 -6.02 25.54
CA ASN A 352 -10.80 -5.85 26.32
C ASN A 352 -9.99 -4.70 25.68
N ALA A 353 -9.56 -3.73 26.49
CA ALA A 353 -8.83 -2.55 26.04
C ALA A 353 -7.59 -2.95 25.23
N GLU A 354 -7.65 -2.76 23.91
CA GLU A 354 -6.56 -3.04 22.99
C GLU A 354 -5.80 -1.74 22.72
N SER A 355 -4.48 -1.75 22.92
CA SER A 355 -3.62 -0.62 22.60
C SER A 355 -3.26 -0.69 21.11
N LEU A 356 -3.70 0.31 20.36
CA LEU A 356 -3.37 0.49 18.95
C LEU A 356 -2.29 1.57 18.80
N GLY A 357 -1.63 1.61 17.64
CA GLY A 357 -0.74 2.72 17.29
C GLY A 357 -1.49 3.79 16.50
N TRP A 358 -0.97 5.02 16.44
CA TRP A 358 -1.45 6.03 15.49
C TRP A 358 -0.31 6.84 14.90
N GLN A 359 -0.57 7.47 13.75
CA GLN A 359 0.37 8.36 13.06
C GLN A 359 -0.41 9.42 12.25
N THR A 360 0.30 10.46 11.79
CA THR A 360 -0.24 11.46 10.87
C THR A 360 0.40 11.32 9.50
N ALA A 361 -0.34 11.73 8.47
CA ALA A 361 0.14 11.83 7.11
C ALA A 361 -0.49 13.06 6.43
N VAL A 362 0.03 13.45 5.27
CA VAL A 362 -0.61 14.41 4.36
C VAL A 362 -1.01 13.70 3.05
N ASP A 363 -2.22 14.00 2.57
CA ASP A 363 -2.69 13.53 1.27
C ASP A 363 -2.23 14.45 0.12
N LYS A 364 -2.48 14.02 -1.12
CA LYS A 364 -2.10 14.76 -2.34
C LYS A 364 -2.64 16.19 -2.42
N ASP A 365 -3.70 16.52 -1.67
CA ASP A 365 -4.32 17.84 -1.66
C ASP A 365 -3.78 18.71 -0.50
N GLY A 366 -2.71 18.26 0.16
CA GLY A 366 -2.12 18.96 1.31
C GLY A 366 -2.94 18.84 2.59
N LYS A 367 -3.96 17.95 2.62
CA LYS A 367 -4.82 17.79 3.80
C LYS A 367 -4.27 16.71 4.70
N ALA A 368 -4.29 16.98 6.00
CA ALA A 368 -3.82 16.05 6.99
C ALA A 368 -4.79 14.87 7.19
N VAL A 369 -4.20 13.71 7.43
CA VAL A 369 -4.85 12.42 7.63
C VAL A 369 -4.35 11.83 8.94
N LEU A 370 -5.27 11.44 9.81
CA LEU A 370 -4.98 10.68 11.02
C LEU A 370 -5.11 9.18 10.70
N ILE A 371 -4.11 8.39 11.02
CA ILE A 371 -4.09 6.97 10.71
C ILE A 371 -4.02 6.18 12.01
N VAL A 372 -5.01 5.32 12.27
CA VAL A 372 -4.96 4.32 13.34
C VAL A 372 -4.32 3.06 12.78
N THR A 373 -3.46 2.41 13.54
CA THR A 373 -2.65 1.26 13.12
C THR A 373 -2.69 0.13 14.13
N HIS A 374 -2.53 -1.11 13.67
CA HIS A 374 -2.34 -2.29 14.52
C HIS A 374 -1.12 -3.04 14.01
N LEU A 375 -0.11 -3.27 14.86
CA LEU A 375 1.17 -3.87 14.47
C LEU A 375 1.78 -3.19 13.21
N CYS A 376 1.80 -1.85 13.21
CA CYS A 376 2.23 -0.99 12.09
C CYS A 376 1.40 -1.10 10.80
N ARG A 377 0.30 -1.85 10.77
CA ARG A 377 -0.60 -1.92 9.63
C ARG A 377 -1.71 -0.88 9.76
N PRO A 378 -1.95 -0.02 8.74
CA PRO A 378 -3.06 0.93 8.77
C PRO A 378 -4.42 0.25 8.88
N MET A 379 -5.15 0.58 9.94
CA MET A 379 -6.48 0.07 10.28
C MET A 379 -7.59 1.00 9.84
N CYS A 380 -7.35 2.30 9.94
CA CYS A 380 -8.33 3.33 9.62
C CYS A 380 -7.62 4.61 9.21
N PHE A 381 -8.08 5.23 8.12
CA PHE A 381 -7.64 6.54 7.68
C PHE A 381 -8.77 7.52 7.95
N LEU A 382 -8.51 8.48 8.82
CA LEU A 382 -9.46 9.45 9.31
C LEU A 382 -9.10 10.81 8.74
N ARG A 383 -10.09 11.50 8.17
CA ARG A 383 -9.93 12.86 7.66
C ARG A 383 -10.81 13.82 8.46
N LYS A 384 -10.30 15.02 8.67
CA LYS A 384 -11.03 16.06 9.40
C LYS A 384 -12.21 16.57 8.58
N SER A 385 -13.39 16.52 9.18
CA SER A 385 -14.63 17.01 8.61
C SER A 385 -14.87 18.48 8.97
N PRO A 386 -15.69 19.23 8.21
CA PRO A 386 -16.00 20.63 8.52
C PRO A 386 -16.65 20.84 9.89
N ASP A 387 -17.31 19.82 10.43
CA ASP A 387 -17.90 19.79 11.77
C ASP A 387 -16.87 19.60 12.90
N GLY A 388 -15.58 19.49 12.56
CA GLY A 388 -14.48 19.30 13.51
C GLY A 388 -14.24 17.85 13.94
N SER A 389 -15.06 16.91 13.49
CA SER A 389 -14.85 15.48 13.75
C SER A 389 -13.85 14.86 12.77
N TRP A 390 -13.25 13.73 13.16
CA TRP A 390 -12.39 12.92 12.30
C TRP A 390 -13.17 11.70 11.83
N LYS A 391 -13.35 11.55 10.51
CA LYS A 391 -14.21 10.51 9.93
C LYS A 391 -13.44 9.56 9.02
N GLY A 392 -13.80 8.28 9.07
CA GLY A 392 -13.21 7.23 8.24
C GLY A 392 -13.90 5.89 8.43
N ARG A 393 -13.27 4.81 7.96
CA ARG A 393 -13.84 3.47 8.01
C ARG A 393 -12.79 2.45 8.43
N TRP A 394 -13.17 1.48 9.25
CA TRP A 394 -12.27 0.40 9.63
C TRP A 394 -12.01 -0.54 8.45
N ARG A 395 -10.74 -0.84 8.17
CA ARG A 395 -10.34 -1.71 7.05
C ARG A 395 -10.34 -3.21 7.41
N MET A 396 -10.33 -3.56 8.70
CA MET A 396 -10.07 -4.94 9.18
C MET A 396 -11.10 -5.53 10.14
N SER A 397 -12.16 -4.81 10.52
CA SER A 397 -13.25 -5.42 11.30
C SER A 397 -14.21 -6.19 10.40
N GLN A 398 -14.91 -7.23 10.88
CA GLN A 398 -15.80 -8.03 10.03
C GLN A 398 -16.96 -7.21 9.44
N GLN A 399 -17.43 -6.19 10.16
CA GLN A 399 -18.53 -5.32 9.73
C GLN A 399 -18.05 -4.00 9.08
N ARG A 400 -16.75 -3.68 9.20
CA ARG A 400 -16.11 -2.46 8.68
C ARG A 400 -17.00 -1.22 8.85
N PRO A 401 -17.44 -0.88 10.09
CA PRO A 401 -18.35 0.23 10.29
C PRO A 401 -17.64 1.56 10.03
N TRP A 402 -18.43 2.58 9.71
CA TRP A 402 -17.93 3.95 9.79
C TRP A 402 -17.44 4.24 11.20
N ILE A 403 -16.45 5.11 11.32
CA ILE A 403 -16.01 5.64 12.59
C ILE A 403 -15.90 7.16 12.49
N GLU A 404 -16.43 7.82 13.51
CA GLU A 404 -16.30 9.24 13.74
C GLU A 404 -15.68 9.46 15.13
N LEU A 405 -14.61 10.27 15.18
CA LEU A 405 -13.99 10.71 16.43
C LEU A 405 -14.31 12.18 16.66
N TRP A 406 -15.02 12.45 17.75
CA TRP A 406 -15.44 13.78 18.14
C TRP A 406 -14.57 14.29 19.30
N PRO A 407 -13.87 15.43 19.15
CA PRO A 407 -13.07 16.02 20.23
C PRO A 407 -13.88 16.13 21.52
N GLN A 408 -13.34 15.61 22.63
CA GLN A 408 -13.86 15.88 23.97
C GLN A 408 -12.88 16.79 24.68
N TYR A 409 -13.21 18.07 24.72
CA TYR A 409 -12.47 19.01 25.56
C TYR A 409 -12.85 18.77 27.01
N GLU A 410 -11.87 18.44 27.85
CA GLU A 410 -12.08 18.45 29.30
C GLU A 410 -12.48 19.88 29.72
N SER A 411 -13.57 20.00 30.47
CA SER A 411 -13.92 21.26 31.11
C SER A 411 -12.83 21.58 32.15
N PRO A 412 -12.33 22.82 32.26
CA PRO A 412 -11.33 23.20 33.27
C PRO A 412 -11.73 22.97 34.74
N ASP A 413 -12.96 22.50 35.03
CA ASP A 413 -13.52 22.41 36.37
C ASP A 413 -13.40 21.04 37.06
N SER A 414 -12.68 20.06 36.50
CA SER A 414 -12.57 18.72 37.12
C SER A 414 -11.40 18.52 38.11
N GLU A 415 -10.65 19.57 38.47
CA GLU A 415 -9.61 19.52 39.53
C GLU A 415 -10.04 20.22 40.84
N ARG A 416 -11.33 20.19 41.20
CA ARG A 416 -11.77 20.51 42.56
C ARG A 416 -12.81 19.52 43.08
N ILE A 417 -12.34 18.41 43.65
CA ILE A 417 -12.96 17.74 44.80
C ILE A 417 -11.86 17.36 45.77
#